data_AF-A0AA36IWN2-F1
#
_entry.id   AF-A0AA36IWN2-F1
#
_cell.length_a   1.000
_cell.length_b   1.000
_cell.length_c   1.000
_cell.angle_alpha   90.00
_cell.angle_beta   90.00
_cell.angle_gamma   90.00
#
_symmetry.space_group_name_H-M   'P 1'
#
loop_
_entity.id
_entity.type
_entity.pdbx_description
1 polymer ?
#
loop_
_entity_poly.entity_id
_entity_poly.type
_entity_poly.pdbx_seq_one_letter_code
_entity_poly.pdbx_strand_id
1 'polypeptide(L)'
;MYGFEAGPKGVFDMLEQFDRPEFAMNTAFQEQGAALNHLLFVDAEPEADADHSDKPRQKDVEVVIRHAVQEGLRSEEARLFLKSNATMKEVREALAEQLKLPASSCRLVERVGASGAFASFRDSERIQGRRALLVMGVESLKAPEEREMEQREEERQKGKEIENEERSEQERRFAAETPLKRQALALQAPRKVRQLTLQEALALQRDLIQGFSKPEFQARKADLERRLKTNDPKNFSLERQALFLTVQRAVLPKYSLEGSARGVFDMMQQFVGGEFDYDPEFQRQGSILTGLLFSEDAAPEAKSSKKAKPSEPVLDVEVVVRHAVEEVRARRNARSAKDGPLRLGKAFPVRGALFCGLEK
;
A
#
# COMPACT_ATOMS: atom_id res chain seq x y z
N MET A 1 -24.44 0.31 -10.62
CA MET A 1 -23.22 -0.39 -10.19
C MET A 1 -22.06 0.29 -10.87
N TYR A 2 -21.18 0.95 -10.11
CA TYR A 2 -20.00 1.60 -10.66
C TYR A 2 -19.01 0.49 -11.03
N GLY A 3 -18.67 0.36 -12.31
CA GLY A 3 -17.99 -0.81 -12.89
C GLY A 3 -16.51 -0.98 -12.52
N PHE A 4 -16.16 -0.80 -11.25
CA PHE A 4 -14.81 -1.04 -10.76
C PHE A 4 -14.58 -2.53 -10.53
N GLU A 5 -13.41 -3.02 -10.98
CA GLU A 5 -13.00 -4.39 -10.70
C GLU A 5 -12.79 -4.60 -9.19
N ALA A 6 -13.22 -5.74 -8.67
CA ALA A 6 -12.92 -6.13 -7.29
C ALA A 6 -11.43 -6.50 -7.18
N GLY A 7 -10.62 -5.57 -6.67
CA GLY A 7 -9.18 -5.77 -6.44
C GLY A 7 -8.45 -4.47 -6.11
N PRO A 8 -7.16 -4.53 -5.71
CA PRO A 8 -6.37 -3.35 -5.37
C PRO A 8 -6.27 -2.35 -6.54
N LYS A 9 -6.35 -2.84 -7.79
CA LYS A 9 -6.43 -2.00 -8.98
C LYS A 9 -7.73 -1.20 -9.07
N GLY A 10 -8.88 -1.80 -8.75
CA GLY A 10 -10.15 -1.07 -8.70
C GLY A 10 -10.21 -0.05 -7.56
N VAL A 11 -9.49 -0.28 -6.46
CA VAL A 11 -9.33 0.72 -5.38
C VAL A 11 -8.47 1.90 -5.86
N PHE A 12 -7.40 1.64 -6.61
CA PHE A 12 -6.58 2.69 -7.23
C PHE A 12 -7.34 3.48 -8.30
N ASP A 13 -8.06 2.80 -9.21
CA ASP A 13 -8.90 3.43 -10.23
C ASP A 13 -10.05 4.24 -9.60
N MET A 14 -10.51 3.84 -8.41
CA MET A 14 -11.48 4.60 -7.62
C MET A 14 -10.84 5.82 -6.95
N LEU A 15 -9.61 5.71 -6.44
CA LEU A 15 -8.88 6.83 -5.83
C LEU A 15 -8.45 7.88 -6.85
N GLU A 16 -8.04 7.48 -8.05
CA GLU A 16 -7.62 8.38 -9.12
C GLU A 16 -8.79 9.22 -9.69
N GLN A 17 -10.04 8.79 -9.47
CA GLN A 17 -11.22 9.62 -9.77
C GLN A 17 -11.38 10.81 -8.82
N PHE A 18 -10.86 10.74 -7.59
CA PHE A 18 -10.92 11.84 -6.63
C PHE A 18 -9.92 12.97 -6.93
N ASP A 19 -8.87 12.70 -7.71
CA ASP A 19 -7.89 13.70 -8.16
C ASP A 19 -8.33 14.45 -9.43
N ARG A 20 -9.52 14.13 -9.98
CA ARG A 20 -10.05 14.89 -11.11
C ARG A 20 -10.38 16.33 -10.69
N PRO A 21 -9.99 17.34 -11.49
CA PRO A 21 -10.21 18.76 -11.16
C PRO A 21 -11.69 19.13 -10.98
N GLU A 22 -12.59 18.29 -11.50
CA GLU A 22 -14.05 18.40 -11.37
C GLU A 22 -14.54 18.19 -9.92
N PHE A 23 -13.86 17.35 -9.12
CA PHE A 23 -14.21 17.12 -7.71
C PHE A 23 -13.58 18.15 -6.78
N ALA A 24 -12.41 18.70 -7.15
CA ALA A 24 -11.73 19.74 -6.38
C ALA A 24 -12.53 21.05 -6.26
N MET A 25 -13.46 21.31 -7.19
CA MET A 25 -14.32 22.50 -7.17
C MET A 25 -15.67 22.30 -6.45
N ASN A 26 -15.96 21.10 -5.94
CA ASN A 26 -17.23 20.84 -5.25
C ASN A 26 -17.12 21.16 -3.75
N THR A 27 -17.55 22.37 -3.38
CA THR A 27 -17.49 22.91 -2.01
C THR A 27 -18.21 22.05 -0.97
N ALA A 28 -19.30 21.37 -1.35
CA ALA A 28 -20.06 20.50 -0.44
C ALA A 28 -19.25 19.27 0.03
N PHE A 29 -18.28 18.82 -0.76
CA PHE A 29 -17.44 17.67 -0.41
C PHE A 29 -16.30 18.05 0.55
N GLN A 30 -15.77 19.27 0.43
CA GLN A 30 -14.74 19.79 1.34
C GLN A 30 -15.27 20.05 2.75
N GLU A 31 -16.51 20.54 2.87
CA GLU A 31 -17.16 20.77 4.17
C GLU A 31 -17.37 19.46 4.95
N GLN A 32 -17.70 18.36 4.25
CA GLN A 32 -17.85 17.04 4.89
C GLN A 32 -16.53 16.42 5.34
N GLY A 33 -15.42 16.70 4.64
CA GLY A 33 -14.08 16.27 5.05
C GLY A 33 -13.56 16.96 6.31
N ALA A 34 -13.86 18.25 6.48
CA ALA A 34 -13.44 19.03 7.65
C ALA A 34 -14.13 18.58 8.95
N ALA A 35 -15.41 18.21 8.88
CA ALA A 35 -16.17 17.72 10.03
C ALA A 35 -15.64 16.37 10.56
N LEU A 36 -15.10 15.53 9.67
CA LEU A 36 -14.52 14.23 10.03
C LEU A 36 -13.17 14.37 10.75
N ASN A 37 -12.35 15.37 10.40
CA ASN A 37 -11.08 15.63 11.08
C ASN A 37 -11.26 16.16 12.51
N HIS A 38 -12.31 16.95 12.78
CA HIS A 38 -12.57 17.45 14.14
C HIS A 38 -13.10 16.36 15.08
N LEU A 39 -13.65 15.26 14.55
CA LEU A 39 -14.16 14.14 15.34
C LEU A 39 -13.07 13.13 15.73
N LEU A 40 -11.92 13.16 15.05
CA LEU A 40 -10.87 12.14 15.17
C LEU A 40 -9.64 12.56 16.01
N PHE A 41 -9.48 13.84 16.35
CA PHE A 41 -8.23 14.36 16.93
C PHE A 41 -8.37 15.31 18.14
N VAL A 42 -9.48 15.24 18.90
CA VAL A 42 -9.62 16.01 20.16
C VAL A 42 -9.38 15.09 21.35
N ASP A 43 -8.15 15.08 21.86
CA ASP A 43 -7.78 14.45 23.14
C ASP A 43 -7.39 15.51 24.19
N ALA A 44 -8.10 15.41 25.32
CA ALA A 44 -7.69 15.63 26.72
C ALA A 44 -6.90 16.89 27.11
N GLU A 45 -7.61 17.84 27.73
CA GLU A 45 -7.05 18.82 28.66
C GLU A 45 -6.72 18.14 30.01
N PRO A 46 -5.56 18.38 30.64
CA PRO A 46 -5.25 17.87 31.96
C PRO A 46 -5.79 18.78 33.07
N GLU A 47 -6.61 18.21 33.97
CA GLU A 47 -7.08 18.91 35.17
C GLU A 47 -5.97 19.08 36.21
N ALA A 48 -5.91 20.28 36.78
CA ALA A 48 -4.92 20.72 37.76
C ALA A 48 -5.51 20.67 39.17
N ASP A 49 -5.11 19.67 39.96
CA ASP A 49 -5.37 19.64 41.40
C ASP A 49 -4.14 20.10 42.19
N ALA A 50 -4.37 21.12 43.02
CA ALA A 50 -3.40 21.77 43.89
C ALA A 50 -3.58 21.31 45.34
N ASP A 51 -2.54 20.71 45.93
CA ASP A 51 -2.42 20.55 47.38
C ASP A 51 -1.03 21.01 47.86
N HIS A 52 -1.00 21.94 48.82
CA HIS A 52 0.17 22.68 49.29
C HIS A 52 0.58 22.20 50.69
N SER A 53 1.54 21.27 50.75
CA SER A 53 2.31 21.02 51.98
C SER A 53 3.67 21.73 51.90
N ASP A 54 3.90 22.62 52.87
CA ASP A 54 5.03 23.55 52.93
C ASP A 54 6.32 22.84 53.44
N LYS A 55 6.82 21.90 52.63
CA LYS A 55 8.20 21.41 52.76
C LYS A 55 9.12 22.40 52.06
N PRO A 56 10.31 22.74 52.61
CA PRO A 56 11.28 23.58 51.92
C PRO A 56 11.55 22.96 50.54
N ARG A 57 11.07 23.63 49.49
CA ARG A 57 11.13 23.13 48.11
C ARG A 57 12.61 22.99 47.75
N GLN A 58 13.11 21.77 47.79
CA GLN A 58 14.48 21.47 47.39
C GLN A 58 14.65 21.93 45.94
N LYS A 59 15.54 22.90 45.72
CA LYS A 59 15.80 23.46 44.40
C LYS A 59 16.47 22.39 43.55
N ASP A 60 15.91 22.15 42.37
CA ASP A 60 16.54 21.36 41.33
C ASP A 60 17.67 22.18 40.70
N VAL A 61 18.77 21.51 40.41
CA VAL A 61 19.98 22.09 39.83
C VAL A 61 20.31 21.30 38.57
N GLU A 62 20.52 22.03 37.48
CA GLU A 62 21.04 21.47 36.23
C GLU A 62 22.56 21.29 36.36
N VAL A 63 23.02 20.06 36.13
CA VAL A 63 24.43 19.67 36.12
C VAL A 63 24.81 19.24 34.71
N VAL A 64 25.81 19.92 34.15
CA VAL A 64 26.38 19.62 32.84
C VAL A 64 27.58 18.70 33.03
N ILE A 65 27.55 17.55 32.36
CA ILE A 65 28.61 16.55 32.38
C ILE A 65 29.30 16.56 31.03
N ARG A 66 30.62 16.73 31.02
CA ARG A 66 31.46 16.70 29.82
C ARG A 66 32.43 15.53 29.86
N HIS A 67 32.84 15.05 28.71
CA HIS A 67 33.87 14.02 28.63
C HIS A 67 35.24 14.61 28.97
N ALA A 68 35.98 14.01 29.91
CA ALA A 68 37.26 14.54 30.38
C ALA A 68 38.40 14.59 29.33
N VAL A 69 38.31 13.82 28.24
CA VAL A 69 39.38 13.64 27.24
C VAL A 69 39.12 14.46 25.97
N GLN A 70 37.85 14.74 25.64
CA GLN A 70 37.49 15.50 24.45
C GLN A 70 37.42 16.99 24.75
N GLU A 71 38.57 17.62 25.01
CA GLU A 71 38.69 19.08 24.99
C GLU A 71 38.89 19.55 23.54
N GLY A 72 37.80 19.63 22.77
CA GLY A 72 37.79 20.07 21.37
C GLY A 72 36.47 20.73 20.96
N LEU A 73 36.41 21.26 19.72
CA LEU A 73 35.31 22.09 19.19
C LEU A 73 33.89 21.47 19.21
N ARG A 74 33.73 20.20 19.60
CA ARG A 74 32.44 19.52 19.75
C ARG A 74 32.47 18.57 20.95
N SER A 75 32.71 19.11 22.14
CA SER A 75 32.56 18.31 23.36
C SER A 75 31.09 17.89 23.51
N GLU A 76 30.84 16.58 23.53
CA GLU A 76 29.53 16.06 23.89
C GLU A 76 29.21 16.46 25.35
N GLU A 77 27.96 16.85 25.60
CA GLU A 77 27.50 17.26 26.93
C GLU A 77 26.23 16.50 27.30
N ALA A 78 26.20 15.91 28.49
CA ALA A 78 24.98 15.37 29.08
C ALA A 78 24.46 16.35 30.14
N ARG A 79 23.15 16.61 30.15
CA ARG A 79 22.50 17.51 31.11
C ARG A 79 21.60 16.71 32.04
N LEU A 80 21.83 16.83 33.35
CA LEU A 80 21.06 16.16 34.39
C LEU A 80 20.36 17.17 35.28
N PHE A 81 19.12 16.89 35.68
CA PHE A 81 18.37 17.67 36.67
C PHE A 81 18.33 16.90 37.98
N LEU A 82 19.04 17.39 39.00
CA LEU A 82 19.18 16.71 40.29
C LEU A 82 18.87 17.66 41.44
N LYS A 83 18.58 17.12 42.62
CA LYS A 83 18.40 17.94 43.82
C LYS A 83 19.72 18.62 44.22
N SER A 84 19.65 19.86 44.69
CA SER A 84 20.84 20.62 45.14
C SER A 84 21.70 19.93 46.22
N ASN A 85 21.13 19.01 46.99
CA ASN A 85 21.80 18.22 48.03
C ASN A 85 22.21 16.81 47.56
N ALA A 86 22.07 16.48 46.28
CA ALA A 86 22.41 15.17 45.73
C ALA A 86 23.89 14.82 45.90
N THR A 87 24.15 13.52 46.03
CA THR A 87 25.50 12.95 46.17
C THR A 87 26.10 12.62 44.80
N MET A 88 27.44 12.53 44.71
CA MET A 88 28.11 12.14 43.46
C MET A 88 27.73 10.72 43.03
N LYS A 89 27.34 9.86 43.98
CA LYS A 89 26.73 8.57 43.69
C LYS A 89 25.43 8.72 42.90
N GLU A 90 24.51 9.59 43.34
CA GLU A 90 23.25 9.87 42.64
C GLU A 90 23.49 10.48 41.26
N VAL A 91 24.47 11.38 41.12
CA VAL A 91 24.87 11.94 39.81
C VAL A 91 25.32 10.83 38.87
N ARG A 92 26.17 9.92 39.36
CA ARG A 92 26.71 8.80 38.57
C ARG A 92 25.61 7.81 38.19
N GLU A 93 24.70 7.49 39.10
CA GLU A 93 23.55 6.61 38.85
C GLU A 93 22.59 7.23 37.83
N ALA A 94 22.25 8.52 37.96
CA ALA A 94 21.41 9.23 37.00
C ALA A 94 22.04 9.32 35.61
N LEU A 95 23.36 9.58 35.54
CA LEU A 95 24.09 9.57 34.27
C LEU A 95 24.09 8.17 33.64
N ALA A 96 24.35 7.14 34.45
CA ALA A 96 24.38 5.75 34.01
C ALA A 96 23.02 5.29 33.47
N GLU A 97 21.93 5.71 34.13
CA GLU A 97 20.56 5.47 33.69
C GLU A 97 20.26 6.17 32.35
N GLN A 98 20.59 7.46 32.21
CA GLN A 98 20.40 8.21 30.97
C GLN A 98 21.15 7.59 29.78
N LEU A 99 22.35 7.06 30.02
CA LEU A 99 23.17 6.43 29.00
C LEU A 99 22.90 4.93 28.81
N LYS A 100 22.02 4.33 29.64
CA LYS A 100 21.77 2.88 29.71
C LYS A 100 23.06 2.05 29.90
N LEU A 101 23.99 2.56 30.71
CA LEU A 101 25.29 1.94 31.03
C LEU A 101 25.35 1.54 32.51
N PRO A 102 26.22 0.60 32.91
CA PRO A 102 26.42 0.29 34.32
C PRO A 102 27.12 1.47 35.03
N ALA A 103 26.66 1.83 36.22
CA ALA A 103 27.24 2.95 36.99
C ALA A 103 28.75 2.81 37.26
N SER A 104 29.29 1.59 37.26
CA SER A 104 30.73 1.32 37.40
C SER A 104 31.58 1.81 36.22
N SER A 105 30.98 1.99 35.03
CA SER A 105 31.67 2.51 33.84
C SER A 105 31.89 4.03 33.90
N CYS A 106 31.09 4.75 34.70
CA CYS A 106 31.11 6.20 34.76
C CYS A 106 31.96 6.67 35.95
N ARG A 107 33.17 7.18 35.69
CA ARG A 107 34.02 7.78 36.74
C ARG A 107 33.95 9.30 36.67
N LEU A 108 33.29 9.92 37.66
CA LEU A 108 33.25 11.38 37.80
C LEU A 108 34.59 11.91 38.30
N VAL A 109 35.14 12.90 37.60
CA VAL A 109 36.44 13.49 37.88
C VAL A 109 36.41 15.02 37.84
N GLU A 110 37.35 15.64 38.54
CA GLU A 110 37.66 17.07 38.48
C GLU A 110 39.07 17.25 37.94
N ARG A 111 39.29 18.31 37.16
CA ARG A 111 40.63 18.69 36.73
C ARG A 111 41.35 19.40 37.86
N VAL A 112 42.46 18.84 38.33
CA VAL A 112 43.25 19.39 39.44
C VAL A 112 44.60 19.89 38.92
N GLY A 113 44.81 21.19 39.10
CA GLY A 113 46.06 21.88 38.74
C GLY A 113 46.22 22.17 37.25
N ALA A 114 47.30 22.88 36.92
CA ALA A 114 47.62 23.27 35.54
C ALA A 114 48.11 22.09 34.68
N SER A 115 48.54 20.99 35.31
CA SER A 115 49.05 19.79 34.65
C SER A 115 47.97 18.97 33.92
N GLY A 116 46.69 19.32 34.08
CA GLY A 116 45.59 18.53 33.51
C GLY A 116 45.40 17.17 34.18
N ALA A 117 45.93 16.99 35.39
CA ALA A 117 45.65 15.79 36.18
C ALA A 117 44.16 15.74 36.57
N PHE A 118 43.61 14.53 36.66
CA PHE A 118 42.22 14.31 37.06
C PHE A 118 42.18 13.68 38.46
N ALA A 119 41.36 14.24 39.35
CA ALA A 119 41.04 13.64 40.64
C ALA A 119 39.61 13.12 40.63
N SER A 120 39.38 11.89 41.08
CA SER A 120 38.04 11.31 41.13
C SER A 120 37.28 11.72 42.38
N PHE A 121 36.01 12.07 42.22
CA PHE A 121 35.11 12.36 43.33
C PHE A 121 34.79 11.10 44.14
N ARG A 122 34.52 11.29 45.44
CA ARG A 122 34.00 10.22 46.31
C ARG A 122 32.49 10.17 46.21
N ASP A 123 31.92 8.97 46.27
CA ASP A 123 30.46 8.74 46.20
C ASP A 123 29.65 9.51 47.26
N SER A 124 30.23 9.70 48.45
CA SER A 124 29.60 10.43 49.56
C SER A 124 29.71 11.95 49.46
N GLU A 125 30.48 12.46 48.50
CA GLU A 125 30.63 13.89 48.28
C GLU A 125 29.35 14.47 47.68
N ARG A 126 28.97 15.68 48.10
CA ARG A 126 27.80 16.38 47.57
C ARG A 126 28.20 17.25 46.38
N ILE A 127 27.24 17.56 45.51
CA ILE A 127 27.46 18.45 44.37
C ILE A 127 27.96 19.84 44.85
N GLN A 128 27.51 20.32 46.02
CA GLN A 128 27.95 21.58 46.65
C GLN A 128 27.91 22.82 45.71
N GLY A 129 26.98 22.84 44.76
CA GLY A 129 26.85 23.93 43.79
C GLY A 129 27.72 23.81 42.53
N ARG A 130 28.48 22.71 42.37
CA ARG A 130 29.20 22.42 41.12
C ARG A 130 28.20 22.11 40.00
N ARG A 131 28.18 22.94 38.96
CA ARG A 131 27.28 22.77 37.81
C ARG A 131 27.94 22.12 36.60
N ALA A 132 29.26 21.99 36.61
CA ALA A 132 30.02 21.35 35.54
C ALA A 132 30.89 20.25 36.15
N LEU A 133 30.74 19.03 35.65
CA LEU A 133 31.52 17.86 36.06
C LEU A 133 32.14 17.20 34.83
N LEU A 134 33.25 16.50 35.03
CA LEU A 134 33.86 15.70 33.98
C LEU A 134 33.62 14.22 34.26
N VAL A 135 33.48 13.42 33.20
CA VAL A 135 33.36 11.97 33.29
C VAL A 135 34.43 11.28 32.45
N MET A 136 34.94 10.17 32.97
CA MET A 136 35.87 9.24 32.32
C MET A 136 35.26 7.84 32.28
N GLY A 137 35.64 7.04 31.26
CA GLY A 137 35.22 5.64 31.12
C GLY A 137 33.96 5.43 30.28
N VAL A 138 33.45 6.48 29.64
CA VAL A 138 32.26 6.46 28.78
C VAL A 138 32.68 6.82 27.36
N GLU A 139 32.27 6.05 26.36
CA GLU A 139 32.68 6.28 24.96
C GLU A 139 31.96 7.47 24.30
N SER A 140 30.69 7.70 24.66
CA SER A 140 29.91 8.84 24.19
C SER A 140 28.82 9.21 25.20
N LEU A 141 28.53 10.50 25.28
CA LEU A 141 27.52 11.09 26.17
C LEU A 141 26.14 11.24 25.50
N LYS A 142 26.01 10.86 24.23
CA LYS A 142 24.72 10.80 23.56
C LYS A 142 23.88 9.66 24.09
N ALA A 143 22.58 9.92 24.24
CA ALA A 143 21.62 8.88 24.58
C ALA A 143 21.61 7.80 23.48
N PRO A 144 21.38 6.52 23.83
CA PRO A 144 21.37 5.44 22.84
C PRO A 144 20.33 5.67 21.73
N GLU A 145 19.20 6.32 22.05
CA GLU A 145 18.16 6.67 21.08
C GLU A 145 18.63 7.71 20.06
N GLU A 146 19.44 8.68 20.47
CA GLU A 146 20.03 9.66 19.56
C GLU A 146 21.03 9.00 18.60
N ARG A 147 21.81 8.03 19.08
CA ARG A 147 22.74 7.27 18.23
C ARG A 147 22.01 6.42 17.21
N GLU A 148 20.92 5.76 17.61
CA GLU A 148 20.09 5.00 16.68
C GLU A 148 19.44 5.90 15.62
N MET A 149 19.02 7.11 15.99
CA MET A 149 18.50 8.08 15.03
C MET A 149 19.58 8.55 14.05
N GLU A 150 20.77 8.91 14.52
CA GLU A 150 21.89 9.30 13.64
C GLU A 150 22.27 8.17 12.67
N GLN A 151 22.34 6.92 13.15
CA GLN A 151 22.60 5.75 12.29
C GLN A 151 21.51 5.57 11.22
N ARG A 152 20.23 5.71 11.58
CA ARG A 152 19.12 5.65 10.62
C ARG A 152 19.18 6.78 9.59
N GLU A 153 19.59 7.98 10.00
CA GLU A 153 19.75 9.09 9.07
C GLU A 153 20.90 8.86 8.10
N GLU A 154 22.03 8.34 8.56
CA GLU A 154 23.16 7.94 7.69
C GLU A 154 22.77 6.83 6.72
N GLU A 155 22.03 5.80 7.18
CA GLU A 155 21.51 4.74 6.31
C GLU A 155 20.53 5.28 5.27
N ARG A 156 19.65 6.21 5.66
CA ARG A 156 18.73 6.88 4.73
C ARG A 156 19.48 7.72 3.69
N GLN A 157 20.57 8.38 4.09
CA GLN A 157 21.41 9.14 3.15
C GLN A 157 22.12 8.21 2.15
N LYS A 158 22.73 7.12 2.64
CA LYS A 158 23.35 6.10 1.78
C LYS A 158 22.34 5.47 0.81
N GLY A 159 21.10 5.20 1.25
CA GLY A 159 20.04 4.69 0.38
C GLY A 159 19.71 5.63 -0.79
N LYS A 160 19.65 6.95 -0.53
CA LYS A 160 19.42 7.95 -1.59
C LYS A 160 20.57 8.05 -2.58
N GLU A 161 21.81 7.87 -2.13
CA GLU A 161 22.98 7.86 -3.01
C GLU A 161 22.94 6.67 -3.98
N ILE A 162 22.59 5.48 -3.48
CA ILE A 162 22.43 4.27 -4.31
C ILE A 162 21.32 4.45 -5.35
N GLU A 163 20.13 4.95 -4.94
CA GLU A 163 19.03 5.20 -5.89
C GLU A 163 19.42 6.20 -7.00
N ASN A 164 20.19 7.23 -6.65
CA ASN A 164 20.63 8.23 -7.62
C ASN A 164 21.69 7.66 -8.57
N GLU A 165 22.58 6.80 -8.08
CA GLU A 165 23.56 6.09 -8.92
C GLU A 165 22.86 5.14 -9.91
N GLU A 166 21.91 4.33 -9.46
CA GLU A 166 21.12 3.43 -10.31
C GLU A 166 20.34 4.20 -11.39
N ARG A 167 19.71 5.32 -11.02
CA ARG A 167 19.02 6.19 -11.97
C ARG A 167 19.97 6.74 -13.03
N SER A 168 21.17 7.16 -12.62
CA SER A 168 22.18 7.69 -13.53
C SER A 168 22.69 6.62 -14.52
N GLU A 169 22.83 5.37 -14.07
CA GLU A 169 23.19 4.25 -14.95
C GLU A 169 22.07 3.93 -15.94
N GLN A 170 20.82 3.94 -15.48
CA GLN A 170 19.66 3.66 -16.33
C GLN A 170 19.51 4.71 -17.44
N GLU A 171 19.72 5.98 -17.12
CA GLU A 171 19.75 7.07 -18.11
C GLU A 171 20.90 6.91 -19.12
N ARG A 172 22.10 6.51 -18.66
CA ARG A 172 23.23 6.21 -19.57
C ARG A 172 22.92 5.05 -20.51
N ARG A 173 22.29 3.98 -20.03
CA ARG A 173 21.86 2.84 -20.87
C ARG A 173 20.84 3.29 -21.91
N PHE A 174 19.86 4.10 -21.51
CA PHE A 174 18.82 4.59 -22.42
C PHE A 174 19.39 5.53 -23.50
N ALA A 175 20.37 6.36 -23.14
CA ALA A 175 21.08 7.24 -24.07
C ALA A 175 21.96 6.48 -25.08
N ALA A 176 22.51 5.32 -24.70
CA ALA A 176 23.31 4.49 -25.60
C ALA A 176 22.47 3.71 -26.63
N GLU A 177 21.23 3.32 -26.30
CA GLU A 177 20.33 2.58 -27.21
C GLU A 177 19.59 3.46 -28.25
N THR A 178 19.73 4.79 -28.17
CA THR A 178 18.88 5.72 -28.92
C THR A 178 19.11 5.83 -30.46
N PRO A 179 20.27 5.50 -31.07
CA PRO A 179 20.45 5.71 -32.51
C PRO A 179 19.57 4.82 -33.41
N LEU A 180 19.44 3.53 -33.06
CA LEU A 180 18.70 2.56 -33.87
C LEU A 180 17.18 2.72 -33.72
N LYS A 181 16.71 3.05 -32.51
CA LYS A 181 15.27 3.28 -32.25
C LYS A 181 14.76 4.56 -32.91
N ARG A 182 15.60 5.61 -33.03
CA ARG A 182 15.26 6.83 -33.78
C ARG A 182 15.10 6.60 -35.28
N GLN A 183 15.92 5.73 -35.88
CA GLN A 183 15.74 5.37 -37.30
C GLN A 183 14.46 4.54 -37.52
N ALA A 184 14.07 3.68 -36.57
CA ALA A 184 12.80 2.96 -36.63
C ALA A 184 11.57 3.88 -36.44
N LEU A 185 11.67 4.89 -35.56
CA LEU A 185 10.60 5.89 -35.35
C LEU A 185 10.44 6.87 -36.52
N ALA A 186 11.52 7.21 -37.23
CA ALA A 186 11.46 8.07 -38.41
C ALA A 186 10.67 7.43 -39.59
N LEU A 187 10.56 6.10 -39.62
CA LEU A 187 9.71 5.37 -40.58
C LEU A 187 8.23 5.31 -40.15
N GLN A 188 7.89 5.72 -38.91
CA GLN A 188 6.52 5.82 -38.40
C GLN A 188 5.96 7.24 -38.52
N ALA A 189 6.18 7.89 -39.66
CA ALA A 189 5.42 9.10 -39.97
C ALA A 189 3.91 8.80 -39.82
N PRO A 190 3.13 9.68 -39.16
CA PRO A 190 1.71 9.43 -38.89
C PRO A 190 1.00 9.23 -40.22
N ARG A 191 0.71 7.97 -40.55
CA ARG A 191 -0.12 7.64 -41.70
C ARG A 191 -1.49 8.22 -41.38
N LYS A 192 -1.97 9.13 -42.22
CA LYS A 192 -3.34 9.65 -42.12
C LYS A 192 -4.28 8.45 -42.23
N VAL A 193 -4.82 8.00 -41.11
CA VAL A 193 -5.79 6.92 -41.07
C VAL A 193 -7.05 7.44 -41.74
N ARG A 194 -7.47 6.79 -42.83
CA ARG A 194 -8.73 7.11 -43.49
C ARG A 194 -9.87 6.77 -42.55
N GLN A 195 -10.78 7.71 -42.32
CA GLN A 195 -12.00 7.47 -41.54
C GLN A 195 -12.95 6.58 -42.35
N LEU A 196 -13.45 5.52 -41.72
CA LEU A 196 -14.45 4.61 -42.28
C LEU A 196 -15.79 5.32 -42.40
N THR A 197 -16.45 5.12 -43.53
CA THR A 197 -17.86 5.50 -43.69
C THR A 197 -18.78 4.49 -43.00
N LEU A 198 -20.04 4.86 -42.72
CA LEU A 198 -21.05 3.93 -42.15
C LEU A 198 -21.18 2.63 -42.95
N GLN A 199 -21.21 2.73 -44.29
CA GLN A 199 -21.30 1.57 -45.17
C GLN A 199 -20.07 0.67 -45.09
N GLU A 200 -18.86 1.26 -45.02
CA GLU A 200 -17.61 0.50 -44.86
C GLU A 200 -17.54 -0.18 -43.48
N ALA A 201 -17.99 0.49 -42.42
CA ALA A 201 -18.03 -0.08 -41.07
C ALA A 201 -19.01 -1.26 -40.97
N LEU A 202 -20.19 -1.16 -41.58
CA LEU A 202 -21.16 -2.26 -41.68
C LEU A 202 -20.61 -3.43 -42.52
N ALA A 203 -19.95 -3.16 -43.63
CA ALA A 203 -19.32 -4.21 -44.44
C ALA A 203 -18.18 -4.90 -43.67
N LEU A 204 -17.36 -4.13 -42.96
CA LEU A 204 -16.29 -4.64 -42.10
C LEU A 204 -16.84 -5.55 -41.00
N GLN A 205 -17.90 -5.15 -40.30
CA GLN A 205 -18.53 -6.00 -39.29
C GLN A 205 -19.10 -7.29 -39.89
N ARG A 206 -19.74 -7.25 -41.07
CA ARG A 206 -20.20 -8.46 -41.79
C ARG A 206 -19.06 -9.41 -42.14
N ASP A 207 -17.95 -8.89 -42.67
CA ASP A 207 -16.76 -9.70 -43.00
C ASP A 207 -16.15 -10.34 -41.74
N LEU A 208 -16.09 -9.60 -40.62
CA LEU A 208 -15.63 -10.14 -39.34
C LEU A 208 -16.58 -11.22 -38.83
N ILE A 209 -17.90 -10.98 -38.83
CA ILE A 209 -18.92 -11.97 -38.45
C ILE A 209 -18.76 -13.23 -39.29
N GLN A 210 -18.62 -13.11 -40.61
CA GLN A 210 -18.42 -14.26 -41.51
C GLN A 210 -17.14 -15.03 -41.16
N GLY A 211 -16.03 -14.32 -40.91
CA GLY A 211 -14.75 -14.92 -40.54
C GLY A 211 -14.81 -15.67 -39.21
N PHE A 212 -15.42 -15.07 -38.20
CA PHE A 212 -15.58 -15.67 -36.88
C PHE A 212 -16.65 -16.76 -36.84
N SER A 213 -17.63 -16.74 -37.73
CA SER A 213 -18.67 -17.78 -37.83
C SER A 213 -18.17 -19.06 -38.50
N LYS A 214 -16.95 -19.09 -39.04
CA LYS A 214 -16.40 -20.28 -39.70
C LYS A 214 -16.31 -21.46 -38.72
N PRO A 215 -16.76 -22.67 -39.09
CA PRO A 215 -16.71 -23.84 -38.20
C PRO A 215 -15.31 -24.16 -37.69
N GLU A 216 -14.30 -24.02 -38.56
CA GLU A 216 -12.90 -24.24 -38.19
C GLU A 216 -12.40 -23.27 -37.12
N PHE A 217 -12.82 -22.01 -37.19
CA PHE A 217 -12.46 -20.99 -36.20
C PHE A 217 -13.12 -21.30 -34.85
N GLN A 218 -14.41 -21.58 -34.86
CA GLN A 218 -15.16 -21.90 -33.63
C GLN A 218 -14.64 -23.19 -32.97
N ALA A 219 -14.26 -24.21 -33.75
CA ALA A 219 -13.63 -25.41 -33.23
C ALA A 219 -12.29 -25.12 -32.52
N ARG A 220 -11.44 -24.25 -33.11
CA ARG A 220 -10.18 -23.83 -32.49
C ARG A 220 -10.40 -22.99 -31.23
N LYS A 221 -11.38 -22.09 -31.24
CA LYS A 221 -11.76 -21.28 -30.08
C LYS A 221 -12.23 -22.16 -28.92
N ALA A 222 -13.15 -23.10 -29.17
CA ALA A 222 -13.64 -24.03 -28.16
C ALA A 222 -12.52 -24.92 -27.59
N ASP A 223 -11.59 -25.37 -28.44
CA ASP A 223 -10.44 -26.14 -27.99
C ASP A 223 -9.49 -25.32 -27.10
N LEU A 224 -9.22 -24.07 -27.47
CA LEU A 224 -8.40 -23.13 -26.70
C LEU A 224 -9.04 -22.85 -25.33
N GLU A 225 -10.36 -22.61 -25.29
CA GLU A 225 -11.12 -22.40 -24.05
C GLU A 225 -11.06 -23.62 -23.13
N ARG A 226 -11.28 -24.82 -23.67
CA ARG A 226 -11.20 -26.08 -22.91
C ARG A 226 -9.81 -26.31 -22.30
N ARG A 227 -8.74 -25.95 -23.02
CA ARG A 227 -7.36 -26.20 -22.57
C ARG A 227 -6.86 -25.17 -21.56
N LEU A 228 -7.10 -23.88 -21.79
CA LEU A 228 -6.39 -22.81 -21.08
C LEU A 228 -7.27 -21.99 -20.13
N LYS A 229 -8.59 -21.91 -20.34
CA LYS A 229 -9.47 -21.01 -19.56
C LYS A 229 -9.42 -21.28 -18.05
N THR A 230 -9.32 -22.55 -17.65
CA THR A 230 -9.24 -22.96 -16.23
C THR A 230 -7.79 -23.13 -15.75
N ASN A 231 -6.90 -23.58 -16.63
CA ASN A 231 -5.54 -23.98 -16.24
C ASN A 231 -4.55 -22.82 -16.20
N ASP A 232 -4.67 -21.88 -17.15
CA ASP A 232 -3.72 -20.76 -17.28
C ASP A 232 -4.42 -19.51 -17.88
N PRO A 233 -5.03 -18.67 -17.04
CA PRO A 233 -5.78 -17.51 -17.50
C PRO A 233 -4.90 -16.45 -18.18
N LYS A 234 -3.60 -16.39 -17.85
CA LYS A 234 -2.67 -15.44 -18.45
C LYS A 234 -2.37 -15.81 -19.91
N ASN A 235 -2.02 -17.07 -20.15
CA ASN A 235 -1.76 -17.56 -21.51
C ASN A 235 -3.05 -17.67 -22.33
N PHE A 236 -4.19 -17.96 -21.71
CA PHE A 236 -5.49 -17.95 -22.39
C PHE A 236 -5.77 -16.63 -23.11
N SER A 237 -5.52 -15.50 -22.45
CA SER A 237 -5.77 -14.17 -23.05
C SER A 237 -4.90 -13.92 -24.29
N LEU A 238 -3.60 -14.26 -24.21
CA LEU A 238 -2.64 -14.08 -25.30
C LEU A 238 -2.98 -14.96 -26.50
N GLU A 239 -3.22 -16.26 -26.27
CA GLU A 239 -3.55 -17.21 -27.34
C GLU A 239 -4.91 -16.88 -27.99
N ARG A 240 -5.89 -16.44 -27.19
CA ARG A 240 -7.18 -15.98 -27.71
C ARG A 240 -7.02 -14.76 -28.63
N GLN A 241 -6.20 -13.78 -28.22
CA GLN A 241 -5.91 -12.61 -29.05
C GLN A 241 -5.19 -13.01 -30.35
N ALA A 242 -4.23 -13.93 -30.27
CA ALA A 242 -3.53 -14.44 -31.45
C ALA A 242 -4.49 -15.15 -32.42
N LEU A 243 -5.43 -15.95 -31.89
CA LEU A 243 -6.47 -16.60 -32.68
C LEU A 243 -7.37 -15.56 -33.37
N PHE A 244 -7.82 -14.52 -32.66
CA PHE A 244 -8.67 -13.47 -33.23
C PHE A 244 -7.97 -12.71 -34.36
N LEU A 245 -6.67 -12.45 -34.18
CA LEU A 245 -5.83 -11.81 -35.19
C LEU A 245 -5.71 -12.62 -36.48
N THR A 246 -5.94 -13.94 -36.48
CA THR A 246 -5.93 -14.73 -37.73
C THR A 246 -7.04 -14.31 -38.70
N VAL A 247 -8.23 -14.00 -38.18
CA VAL A 247 -9.35 -13.50 -38.98
C VAL A 247 -9.13 -12.03 -39.33
N GLN A 248 -8.77 -11.21 -38.33
CA GLN A 248 -8.58 -9.77 -38.52
C GLN A 248 -7.46 -9.45 -39.52
N ARG A 249 -6.38 -10.26 -39.56
CA ARG A 249 -5.30 -10.15 -40.57
C ARG A 249 -5.79 -10.23 -42.00
N ALA A 250 -6.81 -11.03 -42.27
CA ALA A 250 -7.37 -11.19 -43.61
C ALA A 250 -8.43 -10.12 -43.94
N VAL A 251 -9.14 -9.62 -42.92
CA VAL A 251 -10.27 -8.69 -43.11
C VAL A 251 -9.83 -7.22 -43.08
N LEU A 252 -9.05 -6.80 -42.08
CA LEU A 252 -8.69 -5.39 -41.87
C LEU A 252 -8.01 -4.72 -43.09
N PRO A 253 -7.07 -5.39 -43.80
CA PRO A 253 -6.43 -4.78 -44.97
C PRO A 253 -7.38 -4.39 -46.09
N LYS A 254 -8.55 -5.04 -46.21
CA LYS A 254 -9.57 -4.69 -47.21
C LYS A 254 -10.16 -3.30 -46.98
N TYR A 255 -10.12 -2.82 -45.73
CA TYR A 255 -10.69 -1.55 -45.30
C TYR A 255 -9.59 -0.51 -44.99
N SER A 256 -8.40 -0.68 -45.57
CA SER A 256 -7.24 0.20 -45.34
C SER A 256 -6.77 0.26 -43.88
N LEU A 257 -7.07 -0.78 -43.10
CA LEU A 257 -6.59 -0.95 -41.73
C LEU A 257 -5.48 -1.98 -41.68
N GLU A 258 -4.56 -1.84 -40.73
CA GLU A 258 -3.46 -2.79 -40.59
C GLU A 258 -3.98 -4.14 -40.05
N GLY A 259 -3.52 -5.26 -40.61
CA GLY A 259 -3.82 -6.61 -40.10
C GLY A 259 -3.07 -6.95 -38.79
N SER A 260 -2.97 -6.02 -37.86
CA SER A 260 -2.22 -6.18 -36.60
C SER A 260 -3.04 -5.70 -35.41
N ALA A 261 -2.55 -5.92 -34.19
CA ALA A 261 -3.20 -5.40 -32.99
C ALA A 261 -3.35 -3.87 -33.04
N ARG A 262 -2.44 -3.18 -33.74
CA ARG A 262 -2.55 -1.73 -33.96
C ARG A 262 -3.75 -1.37 -34.82
N GLY A 263 -3.96 -2.07 -35.94
CA GLY A 263 -5.11 -1.81 -36.80
C GLY A 263 -6.45 -2.17 -36.15
N VAL A 264 -6.49 -3.14 -35.24
CA VAL A 264 -7.68 -3.40 -34.40
C VAL A 264 -7.96 -2.22 -33.48
N PHE A 265 -6.92 -1.65 -32.86
CA PHE A 265 -7.08 -0.46 -32.03
C PHE A 265 -7.54 0.75 -32.84
N ASP A 266 -6.95 0.99 -34.01
CA ASP A 266 -7.37 2.07 -34.92
C ASP A 266 -8.82 1.85 -35.41
N MET A 267 -9.24 0.60 -35.64
CA MET A 267 -10.63 0.24 -35.94
C MET A 267 -11.58 0.64 -34.79
N MET A 268 -11.23 0.27 -33.55
CA MET A 268 -12.04 0.60 -32.39
C MET A 268 -12.15 2.11 -32.16
N GLN A 269 -11.05 2.85 -32.35
CA GLN A 269 -11.08 4.31 -32.26
C GLN A 269 -12.02 4.96 -33.27
N GLN A 270 -12.14 4.39 -34.47
CA GLN A 270 -13.07 4.90 -35.48
C GLN A 270 -14.53 4.62 -35.13
N PHE A 271 -14.82 3.58 -34.34
CA PHE A 271 -16.18 3.29 -33.90
C PHE A 271 -16.64 4.17 -32.72
N VAL A 272 -15.70 4.71 -31.92
CA VAL A 272 -16.02 5.53 -30.75
C VAL A 272 -16.30 6.98 -31.17
N GLY A 273 -17.51 7.48 -30.90
CA GLY A 273 -17.86 8.90 -31.06
C GLY A 273 -18.26 9.33 -32.47
N GLY A 274 -18.64 8.38 -33.34
CA GLY A 274 -19.15 8.64 -34.69
C GLY A 274 -20.66 8.44 -34.82
N GLU A 275 -21.16 8.56 -36.05
CA GLU A 275 -22.58 8.33 -36.40
C GLU A 275 -23.03 6.87 -36.19
N PHE A 276 -22.10 5.95 -35.94
CA PHE A 276 -22.34 4.51 -35.81
C PHE A 276 -23.17 4.15 -34.57
N ASP A 277 -23.06 4.92 -33.48
CA ASP A 277 -23.74 4.61 -32.23
C ASP A 277 -25.28 4.67 -32.35
N TYR A 278 -25.80 5.36 -33.38
CA TYR A 278 -27.24 5.52 -33.61
C TYR A 278 -27.79 4.55 -34.66
N ASP A 279 -26.94 3.82 -35.40
CA ASP A 279 -27.41 2.91 -36.44
C ASP A 279 -27.83 1.55 -35.85
N PRO A 280 -29.10 1.14 -35.99
CA PRO A 280 -29.60 -0.09 -35.38
C PRO A 280 -28.99 -1.34 -36.03
N GLU A 281 -28.57 -1.27 -37.30
CA GLU A 281 -27.93 -2.41 -37.96
C GLU A 281 -26.52 -2.63 -37.41
N PHE A 282 -25.75 -1.56 -37.21
CA PHE A 282 -24.42 -1.60 -36.62
C PHE A 282 -24.46 -2.18 -35.20
N GLN A 283 -25.41 -1.75 -34.36
CA GLN A 283 -25.62 -2.32 -33.02
C GLN A 283 -26.00 -3.81 -33.06
N ARG A 284 -26.86 -4.21 -33.99
CA ARG A 284 -27.24 -5.62 -34.19
C ARG A 284 -26.04 -6.47 -34.56
N GLN A 285 -25.21 -6.01 -35.49
CA GLN A 285 -24.00 -6.71 -35.91
C GLN A 285 -22.95 -6.77 -34.78
N GLY A 286 -22.78 -5.68 -34.03
CA GLY A 286 -21.92 -5.66 -32.84
C GLY A 286 -22.35 -6.69 -31.78
N SER A 287 -23.66 -6.84 -31.55
CA SER A 287 -24.20 -7.88 -30.66
C SER A 287 -23.90 -9.29 -31.15
N ILE A 288 -24.08 -9.58 -32.45
CA ILE A 288 -23.76 -10.89 -33.04
C ILE A 288 -22.26 -11.18 -32.91
N LEU A 289 -21.41 -10.20 -33.22
CA LEU A 289 -19.96 -10.33 -33.12
C LEU A 289 -19.52 -10.61 -31.67
N THR A 290 -20.10 -9.90 -30.70
CA THR A 290 -19.86 -10.11 -29.27
C THR A 290 -20.28 -11.53 -28.86
N GLY A 291 -21.44 -11.98 -29.33
CA GLY A 291 -21.94 -13.34 -29.11
C GLY A 291 -21.01 -14.42 -29.69
N LEU A 292 -20.43 -14.21 -30.88
CA LEU A 292 -19.48 -15.15 -31.49
C LEU A 292 -18.12 -15.19 -30.79
N LEU A 293 -17.65 -14.05 -30.27
CA LEU A 293 -16.32 -13.93 -29.65
C LEU A 293 -16.32 -14.29 -28.17
N PHE A 294 -17.40 -13.99 -27.46
CA PHE A 294 -17.46 -14.07 -26.00
C PHE A 294 -18.59 -14.97 -25.51
N SER A 295 -19.14 -15.84 -26.37
CA SER A 295 -20.19 -16.81 -26.01
C SER A 295 -19.99 -17.32 -24.58
N GLU A 296 -20.90 -16.95 -23.69
CA GLU A 296 -20.85 -17.31 -22.27
C GLU A 296 -21.17 -18.80 -22.03
N ASP A 297 -21.20 -19.59 -23.10
CA ASP A 297 -21.42 -21.03 -23.12
C ASP A 297 -20.23 -21.81 -22.55
N ALA A 298 -19.81 -21.44 -21.34
CA ALA A 298 -19.70 -22.42 -20.28
C ALA A 298 -21.08 -22.46 -19.58
N ALA A 299 -22.10 -22.96 -20.27
CA ALA A 299 -23.29 -23.46 -19.59
C ALA A 299 -22.75 -24.44 -18.53
N PRO A 300 -22.91 -24.17 -17.23
CA PRO A 300 -22.52 -25.14 -16.22
C PRO A 300 -23.36 -26.38 -16.53
N GLU A 301 -22.70 -27.47 -16.91
CA GLU A 301 -23.35 -28.76 -17.05
C GLU A 301 -24.31 -28.93 -15.89
N ALA A 302 -25.58 -29.14 -16.25
CA ALA A 302 -26.68 -29.26 -15.33
C ALA A 302 -26.27 -30.21 -14.21
N LYS A 303 -25.94 -29.66 -13.03
CA LYS A 303 -25.92 -30.43 -11.79
C LYS A 303 -27.36 -30.88 -11.57
N SER A 304 -27.60 -32.10 -12.02
CA SER A 304 -28.76 -32.93 -11.79
C SER A 304 -29.42 -32.64 -10.43
N SER A 305 -30.70 -32.27 -10.50
CA SER A 305 -31.74 -32.74 -9.59
C SER A 305 -31.44 -32.70 -8.08
N LYS A 306 -31.52 -31.51 -7.47
CA LYS A 306 -32.10 -31.43 -6.12
C LYS A 306 -33.61 -31.22 -6.22
N LYS A 307 -34.32 -32.34 -6.27
CA LYS A 307 -35.69 -32.61 -5.80
C LYS A 307 -36.49 -31.34 -5.42
N ALA A 308 -37.29 -30.84 -6.35
CA ALA A 308 -38.36 -29.91 -6.04
C ALA A 308 -39.41 -30.62 -5.19
N LYS A 309 -39.75 -30.01 -4.05
CA LYS A 309 -40.89 -30.36 -3.19
C LYS A 309 -42.17 -30.00 -3.97
N PRO A 310 -43.19 -30.88 -4.06
CA PRO A 310 -44.45 -30.53 -4.71
C PRO A 310 -45.15 -29.43 -3.92
N SER A 311 -45.39 -28.29 -4.56
CA SER A 311 -46.20 -27.19 -4.04
C SER A 311 -47.68 -27.53 -4.24
N GLU A 312 -48.44 -27.49 -3.16
CA GLU A 312 -49.90 -27.58 -3.12
C GLU A 312 -50.56 -26.41 -3.89
N PRO A 313 -51.78 -26.61 -4.44
CA PRO A 313 -52.50 -25.57 -5.14
C PRO A 313 -53.02 -24.50 -4.18
N VAL A 314 -52.75 -23.24 -4.52
CA VAL A 314 -53.25 -22.03 -3.86
C VAL A 314 -54.76 -21.89 -4.14
N LEU A 315 -55.55 -21.80 -3.08
CA LEU A 315 -56.92 -21.27 -3.10
C LEU A 315 -56.87 -19.74 -3.02
N ASP A 316 -57.77 -19.11 -3.76
CA ASP A 316 -58.06 -17.67 -3.79
C ASP A 316 -58.32 -17.09 -2.40
N VAL A 317 -57.61 -16.01 -2.02
CA VAL A 317 -58.09 -15.04 -1.02
C VAL A 317 -57.54 -13.64 -1.31
N GLU A 318 -58.45 -12.78 -1.77
CA GLU A 318 -58.80 -11.45 -1.26
C GLU A 318 -57.73 -10.54 -0.61
N VAL A 319 -57.68 -9.33 -1.16
CA VAL A 319 -56.93 -8.16 -0.72
C VAL A 319 -57.51 -7.60 0.59
N VAL A 320 -56.73 -7.61 1.68
CA VAL A 320 -56.94 -6.70 2.82
C VAL A 320 -55.61 -6.15 3.33
N VAL A 321 -55.47 -4.84 3.20
CA VAL A 321 -54.45 -3.97 3.77
C VAL A 321 -54.58 -3.95 5.29
N ARG A 322 -53.50 -4.22 6.04
CA ARG A 322 -53.16 -3.55 7.33
C ARG A 322 -51.83 -4.00 7.95
N HIS A 323 -51.04 -2.98 8.32
CA HIS A 323 -50.06 -2.89 9.41
C HIS A 323 -48.98 -3.97 9.62
N ALA A 324 -47.72 -3.56 9.41
CA ALA A 324 -46.55 -4.15 10.07
C ALA A 324 -45.55 -3.05 10.49
N VAL A 325 -45.75 -2.50 11.68
CA VAL A 325 -44.72 -1.79 12.45
C VAL A 325 -44.73 -2.46 13.82
N GLU A 326 -43.92 -3.51 14.02
CA GLU A 326 -43.55 -4.06 15.36
C GLU A 326 -42.53 -5.23 15.32
N GLU A 327 -42.00 -5.67 14.17
CA GLU A 327 -41.16 -6.90 14.15
C GLU A 327 -39.63 -6.70 14.33
N VAL A 328 -39.13 -5.47 14.44
CA VAL A 328 -37.68 -5.20 14.53
C VAL A 328 -37.13 -5.17 15.97
N ARG A 329 -37.98 -5.08 17.00
CA ARG A 329 -37.53 -5.02 18.41
C ARG A 329 -37.25 -6.38 19.06
N ALA A 330 -37.73 -7.49 18.50
CA ALA A 330 -37.61 -8.81 19.15
C ALA A 330 -36.26 -9.54 18.91
N ARG A 331 -35.43 -9.11 17.94
CA ARG A 331 -34.19 -9.84 17.58
C ARG A 331 -32.92 -9.39 18.32
N ARG A 332 -32.96 -8.32 19.11
CA ARG A 332 -31.76 -7.75 19.75
C ARG A 332 -31.45 -8.31 21.15
N ASN A 333 -32.40 -8.98 21.82
CA ASN A 333 -32.21 -9.49 23.20
C ASN A 333 -31.74 -10.95 23.32
N ALA A 334 -31.51 -11.66 22.22
CA ALA A 334 -31.15 -13.10 22.26
C ALA A 334 -29.64 -13.41 22.07
N ARG A 335 -28.74 -12.42 22.08
CA ARG A 335 -27.29 -12.63 21.87
C ARG A 335 -26.40 -12.28 23.07
N SER A 336 -26.95 -12.15 24.28
CA SER A 336 -26.18 -11.76 25.48
C SER A 336 -26.02 -12.86 26.54
N ALA A 337 -26.08 -14.15 26.17
CA ALA A 337 -26.05 -15.25 27.15
C ALA A 337 -25.20 -16.48 26.76
N LYS A 338 -24.18 -16.32 25.91
CA LYS A 338 -23.27 -17.43 25.56
C LYS A 338 -21.81 -16.99 25.49
N ASP A 339 -21.26 -16.55 26.63
CA ASP A 339 -19.82 -16.60 26.86
C ASP A 339 -19.57 -17.06 28.29
N GLY A 340 -19.25 -18.35 28.42
CA GLY A 340 -18.76 -18.98 29.64
C GLY A 340 -17.22 -18.95 29.69
N PRO A 341 -16.63 -19.12 30.88
CA PRO A 341 -15.23 -18.80 31.14
C PRO A 341 -14.25 -19.81 30.51
N LEU A 342 -13.25 -19.27 29.82
CA LEU A 342 -12.11 -20.01 29.27
C LEU A 342 -11.30 -20.69 30.39
N ARG A 343 -11.24 -22.01 30.33
CA ARG A 343 -10.38 -22.85 31.17
C ARG A 343 -8.92 -22.77 30.71
N LEU A 344 -8.03 -22.52 31.68
CA LEU A 344 -6.60 -22.76 31.60
C LEU A 344 -6.26 -24.22 31.25
N GLY A 345 -5.20 -24.37 30.45
CA GLY A 345 -4.26 -25.48 30.58
C GLY A 345 -4.27 -26.49 29.43
N LYS A 346 -3.18 -26.50 28.66
CA LYS A 346 -2.37 -27.72 28.42
C LYS A 346 -1.04 -27.35 27.74
N ALA A 347 0.01 -27.94 28.30
CA ALA A 347 1.39 -27.85 27.89
C ALA A 347 1.62 -28.48 26.50
N PHE A 348 2.45 -27.83 25.69
CA PHE A 348 3.03 -28.42 24.49
C PHE A 348 4.45 -28.92 24.78
N PRO A 349 4.79 -30.18 24.42
CA PRO A 349 6.14 -30.68 24.58
C PRO A 349 7.07 -30.11 23.50
N VAL A 350 8.23 -29.66 23.96
CA VAL A 350 9.40 -29.29 23.16
C VAL A 350 9.89 -30.54 22.43
N ARG A 351 9.87 -30.52 21.09
CA ARG A 351 10.64 -31.46 20.26
C ARG A 351 11.77 -30.70 19.61
N GLY A 352 12.98 -30.95 20.11
CA GLY A 352 14.22 -30.54 19.48
C GLY A 352 14.45 -31.31 18.18
N ALA A 353 14.80 -30.58 17.12
CA ALA A 353 15.39 -31.13 15.92
C ALA A 353 16.86 -30.74 15.90
N LEU A 354 17.70 -31.75 16.14
CA LEU A 354 19.12 -31.78 15.79
C LEU A 354 19.25 -31.64 14.27
N PHE A 355 19.95 -30.63 13.79
CA PHE A 355 20.49 -30.61 12.44
C PHE A 355 22.01 -30.82 12.56
N CYS A 356 22.43 -32.04 12.21
CA CYS A 356 23.82 -32.42 12.05
C CYS A 356 24.34 -31.92 10.70
N GLY A 357 25.63 -31.62 10.67
CA GLY A 357 26.34 -31.06 9.52
C GLY A 357 26.45 -32.00 8.33
N LEU A 358 26.74 -31.37 7.18
CA LEU A 358 27.29 -32.02 6.01
C LEU A 358 28.55 -31.24 5.61
N GLU A 359 29.71 -31.81 5.93
CA GLU A 359 30.97 -31.56 5.24
C GLU A 359 31.14 -32.67 4.19
N LYS A 360 31.29 -32.28 2.93
CA LYS A 360 32.42 -32.58 2.01
C LYS A 360 32.01 -32.38 0.56
#